data_AF-A0A1W1DDW7-F1
#
_entry.id   AF-A0A1W1DDW7-F1
#
_cell.length_a   1.000
_cell.length_b   1.000
_cell.length_c   1.000
_cell.angle_alpha   90.00
_cell.angle_beta   90.00
_cell.angle_gamma   90.00
#
_symmetry.space_group_name_H-M   'P 1'
#
loop_
_entity.id
_entity.type
_entity.pdbx_description
1 polymer ?
#
loop_
_entity_poly.entity_id
_entity_poly.type
_entity_poly.pdbx_seq_one_letter_code
_entity_poly.pdbx_strand_id
1 'polypeptide(L)'
;MNYDIPQDAETYVHRIGRTGRAGREGEAILFVSHRERRMLNNIERVTRQKIEPLVLPTAKIINEKRIDTFKKKITETINNQDLSIFEKLVTEFQEANEEISHLKVAAALAHIAQGNEPLLLSEKEPSFGRDQKPGEEKIVPVEANSLKDHPK
;
A
#
# COMPACT_ATOMS: atom_id res chain seq x y z
N MET A 1 -8.39 10.63 0.18
CA MET A 1 -7.26 11.02 -0.69
C MET A 1 -7.56 12.35 -1.34
N ASN A 2 -6.64 13.31 -1.27
CA ASN A 2 -6.67 14.55 -2.05
C ASN A 2 -5.54 14.50 -3.07
N TYR A 3 -5.89 14.25 -4.35
CA TYR A 3 -4.91 14.12 -5.42
C TYR A 3 -4.27 15.46 -5.80
N ASP A 4 -5.09 16.53 -5.80
CA ASP A 4 -4.64 17.90 -6.00
C ASP A 4 -4.93 18.72 -4.74
N ILE A 5 -4.03 19.66 -4.44
CA ILE A 5 -4.18 20.52 -3.26
C ILE A 5 -5.42 21.43 -3.41
N PRO A 6 -6.29 21.51 -2.38
CA PRO A 6 -7.36 22.50 -2.36
C PRO A 6 -6.82 23.93 -2.46
N GLN A 7 -7.56 24.81 -3.15
CA GLN A 7 -7.15 26.21 -3.32
C GLN A 7 -7.26 27.03 -2.03
N ASP A 8 -8.12 26.60 -1.12
CA ASP A 8 -8.40 27.25 0.15
C ASP A 8 -8.65 26.22 1.27
N ALA A 9 -8.63 26.70 2.51
CA ALA A 9 -8.75 25.87 3.70
C ALA A 9 -10.17 25.35 3.95
N GLU A 10 -11.21 26.08 3.54
CA GLU A 10 -12.60 25.66 3.71
C GLU A 10 -12.90 24.43 2.85
N THR A 11 -12.46 24.48 1.59
CA THR A 11 -12.49 23.35 0.66
C THR A 11 -11.72 22.15 1.23
N TYR A 12 -10.54 22.37 1.82
CA TYR A 12 -9.78 21.29 2.48
C TYR A 12 -10.58 20.65 3.62
N VAL A 13 -11.15 21.45 4.54
CA VAL A 13 -11.96 20.97 5.67
C VAL A 13 -13.18 20.18 5.19
N HIS A 14 -13.89 20.68 4.18
CA HIS A 14 -15.04 19.97 3.61
C HIS A 14 -14.68 18.62 2.97
N ARG A 15 -13.49 18.51 2.36
CA ARG A 15 -12.97 17.27 1.77
C ARG A 15 -12.58 16.26 2.85
N ILE A 16 -11.83 16.67 3.87
CA ILE A 16 -11.43 15.75 4.94
C ILE A 16 -12.62 15.35 5.83
N GLY A 17 -13.64 16.21 5.98
CA GLY A 17 -14.90 15.89 6.68
C GLY A 17 -15.76 14.79 6.03
N ARG A 18 -15.25 14.14 4.98
CA ARG A 18 -15.85 12.92 4.41
C ARG A 18 -15.41 11.64 5.15
N THR A 19 -14.28 11.67 5.85
CA THR A 19 -13.81 10.56 6.72
C THR A 19 -14.13 10.83 8.20
N GLY A 20 -13.86 9.88 9.09
CA GLY A 20 -13.90 10.09 10.55
C GLY A 20 -15.28 10.43 11.15
N ARG A 21 -16.37 9.84 10.62
CA ARG A 21 -17.75 10.16 11.04
C ARG A 21 -18.23 9.28 12.20
N ALA A 22 -19.16 9.83 12.97
CA ALA A 22 -19.79 9.18 14.13
C ALA A 22 -18.77 8.75 15.20
N GLY A 23 -17.81 9.63 15.50
CA GLY A 23 -16.77 9.39 16.52
C GLY A 23 -15.74 8.33 16.15
N ARG A 24 -15.74 7.86 14.89
CA ARG A 24 -14.72 6.94 14.38
C ARG A 24 -13.51 7.71 13.88
N GLU A 25 -12.35 7.07 13.97
CA GLU A 25 -11.12 7.59 13.37
C GLU A 25 -11.23 7.64 11.84
N GLY A 26 -10.53 8.59 11.23
CA GLY A 26 -10.52 8.78 9.79
C GLY A 26 -9.22 9.42 9.33
N GLU A 27 -8.70 8.93 8.22
CA GLU A 27 -7.44 9.41 7.65
C GLU A 27 -7.66 10.16 6.33
N ALA A 28 -6.85 11.19 6.10
CA ALA A 28 -6.83 11.92 4.85
C ALA A 28 -5.38 12.23 4.42
N ILE A 29 -4.96 11.64 3.29
CA ILE A 29 -3.68 11.94 2.66
C ILE A 29 -3.85 13.05 1.62
N LEU A 30 -2.89 13.96 1.58
CA LEU A 30 -2.81 15.10 0.65
C LEU A 30 -1.52 15.02 -0.16
N PHE A 31 -1.62 15.03 -1.48
CA PHE A 31 -0.45 15.20 -2.35
C PHE A 31 -0.18 16.69 -2.59
N VAL A 32 1.09 17.06 -2.49
CA VAL A 32 1.55 18.45 -2.62
C VAL A 32 2.81 18.48 -3.48
N SER A 33 2.79 19.22 -4.57
CA SER A 33 3.98 19.51 -5.37
C SER A 33 4.80 20.67 -4.77
N HIS A 34 6.05 20.81 -5.21
CA HIS A 34 6.93 21.90 -4.76
C HIS A 34 6.31 23.30 -4.94
N ARG A 35 5.53 23.50 -6.01
CA ARG A 35 4.91 24.78 -6.38
C ARG A 35 3.76 25.16 -5.45
N GLU A 36 3.18 24.17 -4.78
CA GLU A 36 1.95 24.26 -4.00
C GLU A 36 2.22 24.45 -2.50
N ARG A 37 3.49 24.51 -2.07
CA ARG A 37 3.86 24.69 -0.66
C ARG A 37 3.22 25.92 -0.01
N ARG A 38 3.02 27.01 -0.77
CA ARG A 38 2.33 28.20 -0.27
C ARG A 38 0.87 27.92 0.10
N MET A 39 0.19 27.09 -0.67
CA MET A 39 -1.20 26.69 -0.43
C MET A 39 -1.28 25.77 0.79
N LEU A 40 -0.33 24.83 0.93
CA LEU A 40 -0.19 24.00 2.13
C LEU A 40 -0.05 24.86 3.39
N ASN A 41 0.89 25.82 3.38
CA ASN A 41 1.11 26.72 4.52
C ASN A 41 -0.14 27.54 4.88
N ASN A 42 -0.93 27.95 3.88
CA ASN A 42 -2.19 28.65 4.12
C ASN A 42 -3.22 27.75 4.79
N ILE A 43 -3.37 26.51 4.32
CA ILE A 43 -4.26 25.51 4.92
C ILE A 43 -3.87 25.29 6.39
N GLU A 44 -2.60 24.96 6.66
CA GLU A 44 -2.11 24.72 8.02
C GLU A 44 -2.32 25.92 8.96
N ARG A 45 -2.14 27.14 8.44
CA ARG A 45 -2.35 28.37 9.23
C ARG A 45 -3.82 28.55 9.61
N VAL A 46 -4.74 28.27 8.70
CA VAL A 46 -6.18 28.43 8.95
C VAL A 46 -6.71 27.31 9.84
N THR A 47 -6.30 26.07 9.60
CA THR A 47 -6.69 24.91 10.43
C THR A 47 -5.95 24.88 11.77
N ARG A 48 -4.87 25.66 11.92
CA ARG A 48 -3.97 25.68 13.07
C ARG A 48 -3.36 24.31 13.39
N GLN A 49 -3.23 23.47 12.37
CA GLN A 49 -2.69 22.13 12.47
C GLN A 49 -1.60 21.93 11.43
N LYS A 50 -0.47 21.37 11.86
CA LYS A 50 0.57 20.95 10.94
C LYS A 50 0.17 19.61 10.31
N ILE A 51 0.38 19.52 9.00
CA ILE A 51 0.16 18.27 8.26
C ILE A 51 1.50 17.54 8.24
N GLU A 52 1.52 16.35 8.83
CA GLU A 52 2.74 15.55 8.91
C GLU A 52 3.16 15.05 7.51
N PRO A 53 4.41 15.29 7.08
CA PRO A 53 4.91 14.74 5.84
C PRO A 53 5.02 13.22 5.93
N LEU A 54 4.40 12.51 4.98
CA LEU A 54 4.53 11.07 4.86
C LEU A 54 5.75 10.72 3.98
N VAL A 55 6.60 9.81 4.45
CA VAL A 55 7.67 9.22 3.63
C VAL A 55 7.06 8.16 2.73
N LEU A 56 7.46 8.13 1.46
CA LEU A 56 6.99 7.09 0.55
C LEU A 56 7.49 5.72 1.01
N PRO A 57 6.65 4.68 0.95
CA PRO A 57 7.08 3.34 1.30
C PRO A 57 8.18 2.88 0.34
N THR A 58 9.19 2.21 0.88
CA THR A 58 10.27 1.65 0.08
C THR A 58 9.78 0.42 -0.69
N ALA A 59 10.50 0.05 -1.76
CA ALA A 59 10.20 -1.18 -2.51
C ALA A 59 10.21 -2.41 -1.59
N LYS A 60 11.08 -2.44 -0.57
CA LYS A 60 11.13 -3.48 0.46
C LYS A 60 9.81 -3.62 1.22
N ILE A 61 9.28 -2.53 1.77
CA ILE A 61 8.01 -2.53 2.52
C ILE A 61 6.86 -2.99 1.62
N ILE A 62 6.84 -2.52 0.37
CA ILE A 62 5.82 -2.94 -0.60
C ILE A 62 5.94 -4.44 -0.90
N ASN A 63 7.15 -4.95 -1.11
CA ASN A 63 7.41 -6.36 -1.38
C ASN A 63 6.99 -7.25 -0.20
N GLU A 64 7.32 -6.86 1.02
CA GLU A 64 6.87 -7.56 2.24
C GLU A 64 5.34 -7.63 2.29
N LYS A 65 4.64 -6.50 2.07
CA LYS A 65 3.18 -6.47 2.06
C LYS A 65 2.57 -7.32 0.94
N ARG A 66 3.17 -7.34 -0.25
CA ARG A 66 2.74 -8.17 -1.39
C ARG A 66 2.91 -9.66 -1.08
N ILE A 67 4.03 -10.06 -0.47
CA ILE A 67 4.28 -11.44 -0.03
C ILE A 67 3.24 -11.87 1.02
N ASP A 68 2.95 -11.02 2.00
CA ASP A 68 1.96 -11.33 3.03
C ASP A 68 0.55 -11.46 2.44
N THR A 69 0.19 -10.57 1.53
CA THR A 69 -1.09 -10.63 0.83
C THR A 69 -1.19 -11.89 -0.03
N PHE A 70 -0.10 -12.29 -0.70
CA PHE A 70 -0.03 -13.52 -1.48
C PHE A 70 -0.25 -14.76 -0.60
N LYS A 71 0.47 -14.87 0.52
CA LYS A 71 0.29 -15.97 1.49
C LYS A 71 -1.13 -16.00 2.04
N LYS A 72 -1.69 -14.83 2.39
CA LYS A 72 -3.05 -14.72 2.91
C LYS A 72 -4.08 -15.21 1.90
N LYS A 73 -3.94 -14.85 0.62
CA LYS A 73 -4.81 -15.35 -0.45
C LYS A 73 -4.75 -16.87 -0.59
N ILE A 74 -3.57 -17.48 -0.47
CA ILE A 74 -3.44 -18.94 -0.46
C ILE A 74 -4.23 -19.54 0.71
N THR A 75 -4.00 -19.06 1.93
CA THR A 75 -4.69 -19.55 3.13
C THR A 75 -6.21 -19.35 3.04
N GLU A 76 -6.67 -18.19 2.58
CA GLU A 76 -8.09 -17.89 2.38
C GLU A 76 -8.70 -18.79 1.31
N THR A 77 -7.97 -19.11 0.24
CA THR A 77 -8.46 -20.01 -0.82
C THR A 77 -8.59 -21.44 -0.32
N ILE A 78 -7.57 -21.95 0.39
CA ILE A 78 -7.58 -23.30 0.99
C ILE A 78 -8.76 -23.47 1.95
N ASN A 79 -9.08 -22.44 2.74
CA ASN A 79 -10.12 -22.54 3.76
C ASN A 79 -11.55 -22.35 3.23
N ASN A 80 -11.72 -21.69 2.08
CA ASN A 80 -13.04 -21.22 1.63
C ASN A 80 -13.47 -21.78 0.26
N GLN A 81 -12.63 -22.54 -0.43
CA GLN A 81 -12.93 -23.08 -1.76
C GLN A 81 -12.77 -24.61 -1.77
N ASP A 82 -13.56 -25.28 -2.61
CA ASP A 82 -13.34 -26.68 -2.93
C ASP A 82 -12.23 -26.79 -3.99
N LEU A 83 -11.14 -27.44 -3.63
CA LEU A 83 -9.96 -27.60 -4.48
C LEU A 83 -9.84 -28.99 -5.11
N SER A 84 -10.81 -29.89 -4.87
CA SER A 84 -10.75 -31.30 -5.28
C SER A 84 -10.47 -31.50 -6.78
N ILE A 85 -11.09 -30.69 -7.64
CA ILE A 85 -10.85 -30.74 -9.09
C ILE A 85 -9.40 -30.36 -9.42
N PHE A 86 -8.87 -29.31 -8.79
CA PHE A 86 -7.50 -28.85 -9.04
C PHE A 86 -6.46 -29.82 -8.47
N GLU A 87 -6.72 -30.39 -7.29
CA GLU A 87 -5.88 -31.44 -6.71
C GLU A 87 -5.77 -32.62 -7.67
N LYS A 88 -6.90 -33.11 -8.19
CA LYS A 88 -6.91 -34.20 -9.17
C LYS A 88 -6.10 -33.85 -10.43
N LEU A 89 -6.30 -32.67 -11.01
CA LEU A 89 -5.57 -32.25 -12.21
C LEU A 89 -4.06 -32.14 -11.97
N VAL A 90 -3.64 -31.61 -10.82
CA VAL A 90 -2.22 -31.50 -10.46
C VAL A 90 -1.60 -32.88 -10.24
N THR A 91 -2.32 -33.79 -9.58
CA THR A 91 -1.88 -35.18 -9.40
C THR A 91 -1.72 -35.90 -10.73
N GLU A 92 -2.73 -35.85 -11.61
CA GLU A 92 -2.66 -36.47 -12.95
C GLU A 92 -1.48 -35.92 -13.78
N PHE A 93 -1.26 -34.60 -13.73
CA PHE A 93 -0.12 -33.99 -14.41
C PHE A 93 1.22 -34.50 -13.85
N GLN A 94 1.33 -34.67 -12.54
CA GLN A 94 2.56 -35.15 -11.94
C GLN A 94 2.81 -36.65 -12.19
N GLU A 95 1.78 -37.49 -12.15
CA GLU A 95 1.91 -38.91 -12.49
C GLU A 95 2.42 -39.09 -13.93
N ALA A 96 2.00 -38.21 -14.84
CA ALA A 96 2.52 -38.20 -16.20
C ALA A 96 3.95 -37.62 -16.32
N ASN A 97 4.48 -36.96 -15.28
CA ASN A 97 5.75 -36.24 -15.28
C ASN A 97 6.50 -36.43 -13.95
N GLU A 98 6.84 -37.66 -13.59
CA GLU A 98 7.41 -38.03 -12.28
C GLU A 98 8.70 -37.27 -11.91
N GLU A 99 9.45 -36.81 -12.91
CA GLU A 99 10.67 -36.02 -12.75
C GLU A 99 10.42 -34.63 -12.14
N ILE A 100 9.17 -34.13 -12.20
CA ILE A 100 8.80 -32.78 -11.76
C ILE A 100 8.20 -32.83 -10.35
N SER A 101 8.88 -32.17 -9.41
CA SER A 101 8.37 -32.01 -8.04
C SER A 101 7.06 -31.22 -7.97
N HIS A 102 6.13 -31.64 -7.10
CA HIS A 102 4.93 -30.87 -6.70
C HIS A 102 5.23 -29.38 -6.45
N LEU A 103 6.38 -29.07 -5.82
CA LEU A 103 6.77 -27.69 -5.51
C LEU A 103 7.03 -26.88 -6.79
N LYS A 104 7.61 -27.50 -7.81
CA LYS A 104 7.89 -26.84 -9.09
C LYS A 104 6.59 -26.57 -9.85
N VAL A 105 5.65 -27.51 -9.82
CA VAL A 105 4.30 -27.34 -10.37
C VAL A 105 3.57 -26.20 -9.66
N ALA A 106 3.57 -26.20 -8.32
CA ALA A 106 2.96 -25.14 -7.52
C ALA A 106 3.58 -23.76 -7.80
N ALA A 107 4.90 -23.68 -7.93
CA ALA A 107 5.59 -22.44 -8.28
C ALA A 107 5.22 -21.95 -9.70
N ALA A 108 5.08 -22.85 -10.66
CA ALA A 108 4.65 -22.51 -12.03
C ALA A 108 3.20 -22.00 -12.05
N LEU A 109 2.29 -22.68 -11.35
CA LEU A 109 0.90 -22.26 -11.24
C LEU A 109 0.77 -20.91 -10.52
N ALA A 110 1.54 -20.70 -9.44
CA ALA A 110 1.61 -19.42 -8.75
C ALA A 110 2.07 -18.29 -9.68
N HIS A 111 3.11 -18.55 -10.51
CA HIS A 111 3.59 -17.59 -11.49
C HIS A 111 2.53 -17.30 -12.57
N ILE A 112 1.81 -18.31 -13.06
CA ILE A 112 0.72 -18.12 -14.03
C ILE A 112 -0.42 -17.29 -13.42
N ALA A 113 -0.84 -17.62 -12.19
CA ALA A 113 -1.94 -16.94 -11.50
C ALA A 113 -1.64 -15.46 -11.18
N GLN A 114 -0.36 -15.12 -11.00
CA GLN A 114 0.10 -13.75 -10.81
C GLN A 114 -0.12 -12.88 -12.07
N GLY A 115 -0.15 -13.48 -13.26
CA GLY A 115 -0.34 -12.78 -14.53
C GLY A 115 0.87 -11.95 -14.95
N ASN A 116 0.61 -10.77 -15.51
CA ASN A 116 1.64 -9.94 -16.14
C ASN A 116 2.37 -8.99 -15.18
N GLU A 117 1.89 -8.83 -13.94
CA GLU A 117 2.55 -7.96 -12.96
C GLU A 117 3.52 -8.78 -12.10
N PRO A 118 4.80 -8.40 -11.98
CA PRO A 118 5.75 -9.10 -11.12
C PRO A 118 5.38 -8.94 -9.63
N LEU A 119 5.50 -10.02 -8.85
CA LEU A 119 5.21 -10.05 -7.41
C LEU A 119 6.11 -9.07 -6.66
N LEU A 120 7.39 -9.06 -7.02
CA LEU A 120 8.40 -8.22 -6.40
C LEU A 120 8.73 -7.04 -7.31
N LEU A 121 8.72 -5.85 -6.72
CA LEU A 121 9.26 -4.65 -7.33
C LEU A 121 10.79 -4.71 -7.30
N SER A 122 11.43 -4.21 -8.36
CA SER A 122 12.89 -4.06 -8.37
C SER A 122 13.31 -3.03 -7.32
N GLU A 123 14.33 -3.32 -6.53
CA GLU A 123 14.87 -2.44 -5.49
C GLU A 123 15.64 -1.22 -6.04
N LYS A 124 15.57 -0.94 -7.34
CA LYS A 124 16.08 0.32 -7.86
C LYS A 124 15.30 1.44 -7.20
N GLU A 125 15.99 2.27 -6.41
CA GLU A 125 15.37 3.40 -5.75
C GLU A 125 14.62 4.26 -6.78
N PRO A 126 13.42 4.76 -6.43
CA PRO A 126 12.75 5.72 -7.27
C PRO A 126 13.64 6.96 -7.42
N SER A 127 14.16 7.24 -8.62
CA SER A 127 14.97 8.43 -8.88
C SER A 127 14.08 9.68 -9.02
N PHE A 128 13.48 10.12 -7.92
CA PHE A 128 12.72 11.36 -7.90
C PHE A 128 13.62 12.56 -7.65
N GLY A 129 14.26 13.06 -8.71
CA GLY A 129 14.83 14.42 -8.78
C GLY A 129 16.02 14.70 -7.85
N ARG A 130 17.05 15.34 -8.40
CA ARG A 130 18.19 15.88 -7.63
C ARG A 130 17.68 16.85 -6.57
N ASP A 131 17.51 16.43 -5.31
CA ASP A 131 17.53 17.26 -4.09
C ASP A 131 17.16 16.51 -2.78
N GLN A 132 17.13 15.17 -2.76
CA GLN A 132 17.10 14.43 -1.50
C GLN A 132 18.53 14.07 -1.07
N LYS A 133 19.01 14.68 0.02
CA LYS A 133 20.26 14.26 0.65
C LYS A 133 20.07 12.85 1.22
N PRO A 134 21.00 11.92 0.99
CA PRO A 134 20.93 10.58 1.59
C PRO A 134 21.21 10.70 3.10
N GLY A 135 20.25 10.32 3.93
CA GLY A 135 20.43 10.31 5.38
C GLY A 135 19.13 10.11 6.14
N GLU A 136 19.04 8.95 6.81
CA GLU A 136 17.97 8.42 7.67
C GLU A 136 16.82 7.69 6.95
N GLU A 137 16.95 6.37 6.88
CA GLU A 137 15.80 5.46 6.84
C GLU A 137 14.97 5.70 8.10
N LYS A 138 13.97 6.57 8.01
CA LYS A 138 12.92 6.65 9.03
C LYS A 138 11.98 5.49 8.78
N ILE A 139 12.07 4.46 9.63
CA ILE A 139 11.04 3.43 9.74
C ILE A 139 9.79 4.15 10.26
N VAL A 140 8.92 4.55 9.34
CA VAL A 140 7.60 5.09 9.69
C VAL A 140 6.70 3.88 9.98
N PRO A 141 6.00 3.83 11.11
CA PRO A 141 5.00 2.81 11.36
C PRO A 141 4.01 2.75 10.20
N VAL A 142 3.63 1.54 9.79
CA VAL A 142 2.64 1.31 8.73
C VAL A 142 1.24 1.80 9.16
N GLU A 143 1.08 2.14 10.43
CA GLU A 143 -0.12 2.74 11.00
C GLU A 143 0.07 4.27 11.09
N ALA A 144 -0.79 5.00 10.40
CA ALA A 144 -0.87 6.45 10.55
C ALA A 144 -1.41 6.78 11.93
N ASN A 145 -0.68 7.62 12.68
CA ASN A 145 -1.18 8.09 13.96
C ASN A 145 -2.46 8.92 13.75
N SER A 146 -3.52 8.52 14.45
CA SER A 146 -4.77 9.27 14.52
C SER A 146 -4.49 10.71 14.98
N LEU A 147 -5.14 11.71 14.35
CA LEU A 147 -5.13 13.08 14.86
C LEU A 147 -5.69 13.04 16.29
N LYS A 148 -4.81 13.12 17.30
CA LYS A 148 -5.23 13.07 18.70
C LYS A 148 -6.23 14.20 18.97
N ASP A 149 -7.33 13.81 19.61
CA ASP A 149 -8.25 14.72 20.28
C ASP A 149 -7.48 15.61 21.26
N HIS A 150 -7.60 16.92 21.09
CA HIS A 150 -7.25 17.88 22.14
C HIS A 150 -8.36 18.91 22.33
N PRO A 151 -8.54 19.37 23.58
CA PRO A 151 -9.84 19.71 24.16
C PRO A 151 -10.33 21.10 23.74
N LYS A 152 -11.63 21.32 24.03
CA LYS A 152 -12.41 22.54 23.78
C LYS A 152 -11.66 23.86 24.04
#